data_AF-A0AAW7CUP6-F1
#
_entry.id   AF-A0AAW7CUP6-F1
#
_cell.length_a   1.000
_cell.length_b   1.000
_cell.length_c   1.000
_cell.angle_alpha   90.00
_cell.angle_beta   90.00
_cell.angle_gamma   90.00
#
_symmetry.space_group_name_H-M   'P 1'
#
loop_
_entity.id
_entity.type
_entity.pdbx_description
1 polymer ?
#
loop_
_entity_poly.entity_id
_entity_poly.type
_entity_poly.pdbx_seq_one_letter_code
_entity_poly.pdbx_strand_id
1 'polypeptide(L)'
;MKYINIRTLGAIVTLCLFSQSVYSAIALDRTRVLYNEGERSVSMVLENENESKPYLAQSWLENSKDEKINSPFVVTPPVQRIEAGNKSQIKIQALPAINMLPTDRESIYYLNVREIPPRSDSPNVLQIALQTKIKVFYRPKSIVAPSRLEANPMEKDIVIEKQGGHYNVKNPSPYYLTITKVRKNNTEVNGFEAVMIEPFGQRPLGSKVGDLGATPAIEYLNDFGGLVEVTFQCRGDICSANIKDKKA
;
A
#
# COMPACT_ATOMS: atom_id res chain seq x y z
N MET A 1 -4.16 30.45 -33.67
CA MET A 1 -4.49 29.01 -33.60
C MET A 1 -3.57 28.25 -34.55
N LYS A 2 -2.57 27.51 -34.05
CA LYS A 2 -1.72 26.66 -34.89
C LYS A 2 -2.46 25.34 -35.12
N TYR A 3 -2.81 25.04 -36.38
CA TYR A 3 -3.42 23.78 -36.77
C TYR A 3 -2.43 22.64 -36.51
N ILE A 4 -2.78 21.72 -35.61
CA ILE A 4 -2.02 20.48 -35.40
C ILE A 4 -2.14 19.66 -36.69
N ASN A 5 -1.00 19.36 -37.29
CA ASN A 5 -0.93 18.69 -38.58
C ASN A 5 -1.40 17.23 -38.43
N ILE A 6 -2.22 16.74 -39.36
CA ILE A 6 -2.84 15.40 -39.24
C ILE A 6 -1.77 14.29 -39.20
N ARG A 7 -0.60 14.56 -39.79
CA ARG A 7 0.59 13.70 -39.73
C ARG A 7 1.24 13.65 -38.35
N THR A 8 1.27 14.77 -37.63
CA THR A 8 1.76 14.81 -36.23
C THR A 8 0.77 14.15 -35.27
N LEU A 9 -0.54 14.20 -35.54
CA LEU A 9 -1.55 13.49 -34.76
C LEU A 9 -1.43 11.97 -34.94
N GLY A 10 -1.21 11.50 -36.17
CA GLY A 10 -0.98 10.09 -36.47
C GLY A 10 0.26 9.52 -35.77
N ALA A 11 1.38 10.25 -35.78
CA ALA A 11 2.61 9.83 -35.12
C ALA A 11 2.47 9.70 -33.58
N ILE A 12 1.69 10.59 -32.95
CA ILE A 12 1.43 10.52 -31.49
C ILE A 12 0.54 9.33 -31.15
N VAL A 13 -0.48 9.04 -31.96
CA VAL A 13 -1.37 7.88 -31.77
C VAL A 13 -0.60 6.55 -31.92
N THR A 14 0.32 6.46 -32.88
CA THR A 14 1.16 5.26 -33.07
C THR A 14 2.15 5.07 -31.92
N LEU A 15 2.68 6.15 -31.33
CA LEU A 15 3.62 6.06 -30.22
C LEU A 15 2.97 5.62 -28.89
N CYS A 16 1.70 5.97 -28.65
CA CYS A 16 0.94 5.51 -27.47
C CYS A 16 0.60 4.00 -27.51
N LEU A 17 0.56 3.39 -28.70
CA LEU A 17 0.28 1.95 -28.87
C LEU A 17 1.47 1.05 -28.48
N PHE A 18 2.66 1.62 -28.24
CA PHE A 18 3.83 0.89 -27.73
C PHE A 18 4.02 1.03 -26.22
N SER A 19 2.91 1.12 -25.48
CA SER A 19 2.94 0.99 -24.02
C SER A 19 3.25 -0.47 -23.68
N GLN A 20 4.53 -0.81 -23.53
CA GLN A 20 4.95 -2.13 -23.05
C GLN A 20 4.48 -2.26 -21.60
N SER A 21 3.40 -2.99 -21.37
CA SER A 21 3.05 -3.46 -20.03
C SER A 21 4.16 -4.41 -19.57
N VAL A 22 4.79 -4.06 -18.46
CA VAL A 22 5.69 -4.98 -17.75
C VAL A 22 4.79 -5.93 -16.99
N TYR A 23 4.72 -7.17 -17.45
CA TYR A 23 3.99 -8.23 -16.76
C TYR A 23 4.93 -8.86 -15.72
N SER A 24 4.51 -8.82 -14.44
CA SER A 24 5.09 -9.71 -13.43
C SER A 24 4.66 -11.13 -13.77
N ALA A 25 5.56 -12.10 -13.74
CA ALA A 25 5.12 -13.47 -13.88
C ALA A 25 4.38 -13.88 -12.61
N ILE A 26 4.93 -13.60 -11.43
CA ILE A 26 4.23 -13.89 -10.16
C ILE A 26 3.49 -12.65 -9.67
N ALA A 27 2.16 -12.71 -9.66
CA ALA A 27 1.27 -11.68 -9.13
C ALA A 27 0.67 -12.09 -7.77
N LEU A 28 0.36 -11.09 -6.94
CA LEU A 28 -0.30 -11.23 -5.64
C LEU A 28 -1.76 -10.81 -5.73
N ASP A 29 -2.65 -11.49 -5.02
CA ASP A 29 -4.09 -11.17 -5.01
C ASP A 29 -4.45 -9.81 -4.37
N ARG A 30 -3.55 -9.24 -3.55
CA ARG A 30 -3.76 -8.02 -2.77
C ARG A 30 -2.45 -7.24 -2.60
N THR A 31 -2.60 -5.94 -2.35
CA THR A 31 -1.49 -4.98 -2.17
C THR A 31 -1.07 -4.77 -0.72
N ARG A 32 -1.80 -5.38 0.23
CA ARG A 32 -1.49 -5.37 1.67
C ARG A 32 -2.17 -6.55 2.37
N VAL A 33 -1.64 -6.94 3.51
CA VAL A 33 -2.18 -8.01 4.35
C VAL A 33 -2.60 -7.44 5.69
N LEU A 34 -3.80 -7.78 6.14
CA LEU A 34 -4.24 -7.56 7.51
C LEU A 34 -4.27 -8.91 8.23
N TYR A 35 -3.54 -9.02 9.32
CA TYR A 35 -3.50 -10.18 10.21
C TYR A 35 -4.16 -9.80 11.53
N ASN A 36 -5.39 -10.27 11.77
CA ASN A 36 -6.08 -9.99 13.02
C ASN A 36 -5.65 -10.98 14.11
N GLU A 37 -5.43 -10.48 15.31
CA GLU A 37 -5.12 -11.34 16.45
C GLU A 37 -6.24 -12.35 16.71
N GLY A 38 -5.86 -13.62 16.90
CA GLY A 38 -6.78 -14.75 17.04
C GLY A 38 -6.95 -15.56 15.76
N GLU A 39 -6.58 -15.02 14.60
CA GLU A 39 -6.43 -15.81 13.38
C GLU A 39 -5.18 -16.70 13.51
N ARG A 40 -5.28 -17.96 13.08
CA ARG A 40 -4.12 -18.88 13.07
C ARG A 40 -3.18 -18.59 11.90
N SER A 41 -3.73 -18.13 10.79
CA SER A 41 -2.98 -17.82 9.58
C SER A 41 -3.80 -16.96 8.63
N VAL A 42 -3.11 -16.12 7.86
CA VAL A 42 -3.68 -15.42 6.71
C VAL A 42 -3.12 -16.03 5.43
N SER A 43 -3.98 -16.20 4.43
CA SER A 43 -3.64 -16.82 3.16
C SER A 43 -3.61 -15.79 2.04
N MET A 44 -2.61 -15.89 1.18
CA MET A 44 -2.43 -15.06 0.00
C MET A 44 -2.29 -15.95 -1.23
N VAL A 45 -3.02 -15.62 -2.29
CA VAL A 45 -2.90 -16.31 -3.58
C VAL A 45 -1.77 -15.67 -4.39
N LEU A 46 -0.92 -16.54 -4.95
CA LEU A 46 0.09 -16.20 -5.93
C LEU A 46 -0.37 -16.75 -7.28
N GLU A 47 -0.33 -15.94 -8.32
CA GLU A 47 -0.71 -16.35 -9.68
C GLU A 47 0.49 -16.20 -10.60
N ASN A 48 0.78 -17.23 -11.38
CA ASN A 48 1.74 -17.13 -12.46
C ASN A 48 1.01 -16.64 -13.73
N GLU A 49 1.03 -15.34 -13.99
CA GLU A 49 0.45 -14.71 -15.18
C GLU A 49 1.24 -15.02 -16.47
N ASN A 50 2.38 -15.71 -16.37
CA ASN A 50 3.05 -16.24 -17.56
C ASN A 50 2.34 -17.50 -18.06
N GLU A 51 1.70 -17.41 -19.21
CA GLU A 51 0.95 -18.51 -19.84
C GLU A 51 1.82 -19.61 -20.48
N SER A 52 3.14 -19.41 -20.54
CA SER A 52 4.04 -20.30 -21.30
C SER A 52 5.13 -20.97 -20.47
N LYS A 53 5.48 -20.38 -19.32
CA LYS A 53 6.66 -20.78 -18.55
C LYS A 53 6.34 -20.93 -17.07
N PRO A 54 6.91 -21.95 -16.42
CA PRO A 54 6.84 -22.10 -14.97
C PRO A 54 7.76 -21.10 -14.27
N TYR A 55 7.36 -20.63 -13.10
CA TYR A 55 8.17 -19.74 -12.26
C TYR A 55 8.29 -20.31 -10.85
N LEU A 56 9.42 -20.04 -10.21
CA LEU A 56 9.56 -20.25 -8.77
C LEU A 56 9.17 -18.94 -8.07
N ALA A 57 8.40 -19.04 -6.99
CA ALA A 57 8.05 -17.92 -6.12
C ALA A 57 8.71 -18.12 -4.76
N GLN A 58 9.61 -17.21 -4.38
CA GLN A 58 10.24 -17.17 -3.06
C GLN A 58 9.56 -16.11 -2.19
N SER A 59 9.11 -16.51 -1.00
CA SER A 59 8.39 -15.63 -0.06
C SER A 59 9.11 -15.55 1.28
N TRP A 60 9.21 -14.34 1.84
CA TRP A 60 9.70 -14.10 3.20
C TRP A 60 9.07 -12.85 3.83
N LEU A 61 9.24 -12.71 5.14
CA LEU A 61 8.82 -11.53 5.88
C LEU A 61 10.02 -10.69 6.32
N GLU A 62 9.83 -9.38 6.36
CA GLU A 62 10.76 -8.40 6.91
C GLU A 62 10.08 -7.57 8.01
N ASN A 63 10.87 -7.09 8.96
CA ASN A 63 10.42 -6.10 9.93
C ASN A 63 10.47 -4.67 9.33
N SER A 64 10.14 -3.65 10.13
CA SER A 64 10.16 -2.24 9.70
C SER A 64 11.55 -1.65 9.43
N LYS A 65 12.63 -2.41 9.67
CA LYS A 65 14.02 -2.05 9.38
C LYS A 65 14.56 -2.78 8.14
N ASP A 66 13.68 -3.39 7.36
CA ASP A 66 14.02 -4.20 6.18
C ASP A 66 14.87 -5.44 6.50
N GLU A 67 14.85 -5.91 7.74
CA GLU A 67 15.55 -7.11 8.16
C GLU A 67 14.64 -8.32 7.99
N LYS A 68 15.13 -9.36 7.29
CA LYS A 68 14.41 -10.63 7.14
C LYS A 68 14.19 -11.27 8.51
N ILE A 69 12.95 -11.65 8.79
CA ILE A 69 12.56 -12.26 10.06
C ILE A 69 12.04 -13.70 9.87
N ASN A 70 12.08 -14.45 10.97
CA ASN A 70 11.43 -15.76 11.13
C ASN A 70 10.54 -15.82 12.38
N SER A 71 10.33 -14.67 13.04
CA SER A 71 9.52 -14.48 14.25
C SER A 71 9.11 -13.00 14.33
N PRO A 72 7.90 -12.65 14.78
CA PRO A 72 6.85 -13.52 15.32
C PRO A 72 5.97 -14.18 14.26
N PHE A 73 6.27 -13.95 12.97
CA PHE A 73 5.55 -14.55 11.86
C PHE A 73 6.49 -15.37 10.98
N VAL A 74 5.91 -16.37 10.31
CA VAL A 74 6.58 -17.15 9.26
C VAL A 74 5.67 -17.24 8.03
N VAL A 75 6.27 -17.32 6.85
CA VAL A 75 5.55 -17.55 5.59
C VAL A 75 5.87 -18.94 5.03
N THR A 76 4.84 -19.67 4.64
CA THR A 76 4.95 -21.06 4.17
C THR A 76 4.14 -21.27 2.89
N PRO A 77 4.68 -21.93 1.85
CA PRO A 77 6.09 -22.34 1.73
C PRO A 77 7.01 -21.15 1.42
N PRO A 78 8.29 -21.19 1.83
CA PRO A 78 9.25 -20.12 1.54
C PRO A 78 9.69 -20.10 0.07
N VAL A 79 9.61 -21.24 -0.63
CA VAL A 79 9.84 -21.35 -2.08
C VAL A 79 8.86 -22.38 -2.64
N GLN A 80 8.25 -22.07 -3.77
CA GLN A 80 7.38 -23.00 -4.49
C GLN A 80 7.45 -22.79 -5.99
N ARG A 81 7.18 -23.84 -6.76
CA ARG A 81 7.04 -23.78 -8.21
C ARG A 81 5.57 -23.60 -8.57
N ILE A 82 5.30 -22.66 -9.47
CA ILE A 82 3.98 -22.37 -10.00
C ILE A 82 4.06 -22.57 -11.51
N GLU A 83 3.27 -23.50 -12.04
CA GLU A 83 3.22 -23.76 -13.48
C GLU A 83 2.61 -22.57 -14.23
N ALA A 84 2.75 -22.57 -15.55
CA ALA A 84 2.22 -21.52 -16.41
C ALA A 84 0.70 -21.34 -16.23
N GLY A 85 0.24 -20.09 -16.08
CA GLY A 85 -1.18 -19.74 -15.89
C GLY A 85 -1.80 -20.21 -14.56
N ASN A 86 -1.04 -20.90 -13.69
CA ASN A 86 -1.57 -21.51 -12.49
C ASN A 86 -1.52 -20.59 -11.27
N LYS A 87 -2.38 -20.90 -10.29
CA LYS A 87 -2.41 -20.25 -8.97
C LYS A 87 -1.85 -21.20 -7.91
N SER A 88 -1.20 -20.64 -6.91
CA SER A 88 -0.83 -21.31 -5.67
C SER A 88 -1.07 -20.38 -4.47
N GLN A 89 -0.75 -20.84 -3.28
CA GLN A 89 -1.02 -20.11 -2.04
C GLN A 89 0.21 -20.09 -1.13
N ILE A 90 0.41 -18.98 -0.44
CA ILE A 90 1.26 -18.88 0.74
C ILE A 90 0.41 -18.61 1.97
N LYS A 91 0.90 -19.04 3.13
CA LYS A 91 0.28 -18.80 4.43
C LYS A 91 1.25 -18.02 5.30
N ILE A 92 0.80 -16.89 5.84
CA ILE A 92 1.47 -16.19 6.93
C ILE A 92 0.90 -16.76 8.22
N GLN A 93 1.77 -17.30 9.08
CA GLN A 93 1.38 -17.97 10.33
C GLN A 93 2.05 -17.26 11.51
N ALA A 94 1.30 -17.13 12.61
CA ALA A 94 1.82 -16.61 13.86
C ALA A 94 2.63 -17.67 14.61
N LEU A 95 3.69 -17.23 15.27
CA LEU A 95 4.48 -18.00 16.23
C LEU A 95 4.22 -17.46 17.65
N PRO A 96 4.58 -18.20 18.72
CA PRO A 96 4.29 -17.79 20.09
C PRO A 96 4.78 -16.39 20.49
N ALA A 97 5.85 -15.89 19.84
CA ALA A 97 6.37 -14.55 20.05
C ALA A 97 5.40 -13.43 19.62
N ILE A 98 4.30 -13.74 18.94
CA ILE A 98 3.25 -12.76 18.60
C ILE A 98 2.65 -12.10 19.84
N ASN A 99 2.66 -12.81 20.98
CA ASN A 99 2.18 -12.30 22.27
C ASN A 99 3.08 -11.20 22.86
N MET A 100 4.24 -10.95 22.28
CA MET A 100 5.14 -9.85 22.67
C MET A 100 4.83 -8.56 21.90
N LEU A 101 3.94 -8.61 20.90
CA LEU A 101 3.57 -7.42 20.15
C LEU A 101 2.67 -6.49 20.97
N PRO A 102 2.70 -5.17 20.71
CA PRO A 102 1.78 -4.22 21.30
C PRO A 102 0.33 -4.66 21.13
N THR A 103 -0.45 -4.55 22.21
CA THR A 103 -1.88 -4.87 22.20
C THR A 103 -2.75 -3.63 21.98
N ASP A 104 -2.19 -2.43 22.08
CA ASP A 104 -2.92 -1.16 21.98
C ASP A 104 -2.85 -0.50 20.59
N ARG A 105 -2.06 -1.07 19.68
CA ARG A 105 -1.80 -0.52 18.34
C ARG A 105 -1.37 -1.57 17.33
N GLU A 106 -1.46 -1.23 16.06
CA GLU A 106 -0.92 -2.07 14.99
C GLU A 106 0.60 -2.21 15.04
N SER A 107 1.08 -3.36 14.58
CA SER A 107 2.49 -3.58 14.23
C SER A 107 2.63 -3.81 12.73
N ILE A 108 3.70 -3.31 12.12
CA ILE A 108 3.96 -3.47 10.69
C ILE A 108 5.12 -4.41 10.39
N TYR A 109 4.90 -5.24 9.38
CA TYR A 109 5.87 -6.10 8.73
C TYR A 109 5.72 -5.96 7.21
N TYR A 110 6.58 -6.63 6.45
CA TYR A 110 6.53 -6.61 5.00
C TYR A 110 6.64 -8.02 4.44
N LEU A 111 5.69 -8.40 3.58
CA LEU A 111 5.77 -9.60 2.78
C LEU A 111 6.52 -9.29 1.50
N ASN A 112 7.59 -10.04 1.27
CA ASN A 112 8.33 -10.04 0.03
C ASN A 112 8.01 -11.31 -0.74
N VAL A 113 7.68 -11.16 -2.01
CA VAL A 113 7.53 -12.26 -2.97
C VAL A 113 8.43 -11.95 -4.15
N ARG A 114 9.44 -12.79 -4.38
CA ARG A 114 10.37 -12.69 -5.49
C ARG A 114 10.14 -13.83 -6.44
N GLU A 115 9.91 -13.51 -7.70
CA GLU A 115 9.88 -14.50 -8.76
C GLU A 115 11.30 -14.92 -9.13
N ILE A 116 11.46 -16.18 -9.52
CA ILE A 116 12.71 -16.73 -10.04
C ILE A 116 12.33 -17.33 -11.39
N PRO A 117 12.66 -16.65 -12.49
CA PRO A 117 12.32 -17.12 -13.82
C PRO A 117 13.12 -18.37 -14.19
N PRO A 118 12.62 -19.20 -15.12
CA PRO A 118 13.39 -20.33 -15.62
C PRO A 118 14.63 -19.83 -16.35
N ARG A 119 15.74 -20.55 -16.20
CA ARG A 119 16.99 -20.18 -16.86
C ARG A 119 16.79 -20.06 -18.38
N SER A 120 17.33 -19.01 -18.98
CA SER A 120 17.38 -18.87 -20.43
C SER A 120 18.50 -19.73 -21.03
N ASP A 121 18.20 -20.40 -22.14
CA ASP A 121 19.20 -21.13 -22.93
C ASP A 121 19.86 -20.24 -24.01
N SER A 122 19.37 -19.03 -24.21
CA SER A 122 19.93 -18.10 -25.19
C SER A 122 21.20 -17.43 -24.67
N PRO A 123 22.27 -17.35 -25.47
CA PRO A 123 23.47 -16.61 -25.11
C PRO A 123 23.17 -15.10 -25.07
N ASN A 124 23.91 -14.36 -24.23
CA ASN A 124 23.89 -12.89 -24.15
C ASN A 124 22.52 -12.26 -23.83
N VAL A 125 21.79 -12.85 -22.87
CA VAL A 125 20.51 -12.29 -22.41
C VAL A 125 20.62 -11.61 -21.05
N LEU A 126 19.87 -10.52 -20.89
CA LEU A 126 19.53 -9.95 -19.59
C LEU A 126 18.22 -10.57 -19.12
N GLN A 127 18.23 -11.16 -17.93
CA GLN A 127 17.04 -11.73 -17.31
C GLN A 127 16.62 -10.90 -16.11
N ILE A 128 15.37 -10.46 -16.12
CA ILE A 128 14.77 -9.64 -15.05
C ILE A 128 13.95 -10.57 -14.15
N ALA A 129 14.04 -10.36 -12.84
CA ALA A 129 13.24 -11.03 -11.84
C ALA A 129 12.59 -9.96 -10.95
N LEU A 130 11.27 -9.91 -10.93
CA LEU A 130 10.54 -8.96 -10.11
C LEU A 130 10.42 -9.41 -8.65
N GLN A 131 10.45 -8.44 -7.75
CA GLN A 131 10.19 -8.63 -6.32
C GLN A 131 9.09 -7.66 -5.90
N THR A 132 7.97 -8.20 -5.44
CA THR A 132 6.89 -7.43 -4.85
C THR A 132 7.05 -7.39 -3.34
N LYS A 133 7.00 -6.20 -2.77
CA LYS A 133 7.03 -5.96 -1.33
C LYS A 133 5.74 -5.27 -0.90
N ILE A 134 4.93 -5.94 -0.09
CA ILE A 134 3.66 -5.39 0.43
C ILE A 134 3.65 -5.33 1.95
N LYS A 135 2.87 -4.40 2.50
CA LYS A 135 2.73 -4.21 3.96
C LYS A 135 1.89 -5.33 4.57
N VAL A 136 2.28 -5.79 5.74
CA VAL A 136 1.55 -6.74 6.59
C VAL A 136 1.28 -6.06 7.93
N PHE A 137 0.02 -5.80 8.23
CA PHE A 137 -0.42 -5.18 9.47
C PHE A 137 -0.90 -6.25 10.43
N TYR A 138 -0.27 -6.36 11.59
CA TYR A 138 -0.82 -7.11 12.71
C TYR A 138 -1.72 -6.20 13.52
N ARG A 139 -2.97 -6.61 13.73
CA ARG A 139 -3.99 -5.83 14.44
C ARG A 139 -4.44 -6.59 15.69
N PRO A 140 -4.11 -6.09 16.90
CA PRO A 140 -4.55 -6.72 18.15
C PRO A 140 -6.06 -6.61 18.36
N LYS A 141 -6.65 -7.57 19.07
CA LYS A 141 -8.10 -7.69 19.29
C LYS A 141 -8.72 -6.44 19.90
N SER A 142 -7.99 -5.75 20.78
CA SER A 142 -8.42 -4.53 21.47
C SER A 142 -8.77 -3.37 20.52
N ILE A 143 -8.27 -3.39 19.28
CA ILE A 143 -8.49 -2.34 18.29
C ILE A 143 -9.15 -2.87 17.02
N VAL A 144 -9.60 -4.12 16.99
CA VAL A 144 -10.37 -4.62 15.85
C VAL A 144 -11.72 -3.91 15.86
N ALA A 145 -12.07 -3.25 14.76
CA ALA A 145 -13.33 -2.53 14.63
C ALA A 145 -14.53 -3.50 14.84
N PRO A 146 -15.59 -3.09 15.55
CA PRO A 146 -16.72 -3.95 15.87
C PRO A 146 -17.48 -4.48 14.64
N SER A 147 -17.43 -3.76 13.51
CA SER A 147 -18.03 -4.20 12.25
C SER A 147 -17.12 -3.93 11.04
N ARG A 148 -17.20 -4.80 10.02
CA ARG A 148 -16.54 -4.59 8.71
C ARG A 148 -17.13 -3.42 7.92
N LEU A 149 -18.31 -2.92 8.30
CA LEU A 149 -19.05 -1.85 7.59
C LEU A 149 -18.69 -0.46 8.12
N GLU A 150 -18.19 -0.35 9.35
CA GLU A 150 -17.54 0.85 9.87
C GLU A 150 -16.11 0.89 9.33
N ALA A 151 -16.01 1.16 8.03
CA ALA A 151 -14.73 1.35 7.36
C ALA A 151 -13.98 2.48 8.06
N ASN A 152 -13.01 2.11 8.91
CA ASN A 152 -12.05 2.99 9.57
C ASN A 152 -12.64 4.07 10.49
N PRO A 153 -12.92 3.76 11.78
CA PRO A 153 -13.35 4.77 12.75
C PRO A 153 -12.34 5.92 12.93
N MET A 154 -11.09 5.72 12.51
CA MET A 154 -10.00 6.68 12.64
C MET A 154 -10.15 7.95 11.78
N GLU A 155 -10.98 7.95 10.72
CA GLU A 155 -11.05 9.08 9.78
C GLU A 155 -11.39 10.41 10.48
N LYS A 156 -12.24 10.35 11.51
CA LYS A 156 -12.70 11.52 12.28
C LYS A 156 -11.58 12.14 13.10
N ASP A 157 -10.58 11.34 13.46
CA ASP A 157 -9.57 11.74 14.43
C ASP A 157 -8.31 12.28 13.75
N ILE A 158 -8.17 12.14 12.42
CA ILE A 158 -7.02 12.69 11.70
C ILE A 158 -7.02 14.22 11.83
N VAL A 159 -5.86 14.78 12.17
CA VAL A 159 -5.66 16.23 12.27
C VAL A 159 -4.49 16.66 11.40
N ILE A 160 -4.66 17.73 10.65
CA ILE A 160 -3.56 18.38 9.92
C ILE A 160 -3.26 19.71 10.62
N GLU A 161 -2.01 19.90 11.02
CA GLU A 161 -1.54 21.13 11.66
C GLU A 161 -0.58 21.89 10.76
N LYS A 162 -0.81 23.19 10.62
CA LYS A 162 0.08 24.12 9.96
C LYS A 162 1.12 24.63 10.96
N GLN A 163 2.39 24.41 10.68
CA GLN A 163 3.51 24.85 11.53
C GLN A 163 4.59 25.45 10.64
N GLY A 164 4.87 26.75 10.79
CA GLY A 164 5.94 27.42 10.06
C GLY A 164 5.78 27.39 8.53
N GLY A 165 4.54 27.35 8.01
CA GLY A 165 4.26 27.24 6.58
C GLY A 165 4.27 25.82 6.02
N HIS A 166 4.56 24.82 6.85
CA HIS A 166 4.47 23.39 6.52
C HIS A 166 3.24 22.76 7.16
N TYR A 167 2.79 21.62 6.63
CA TYR A 167 1.67 20.86 7.18
C TYR A 167 2.16 19.52 7.74
N ASN A 168 1.84 19.27 9.00
CA ASN A 168 2.07 18.00 9.68
C ASN A 168 0.74 17.28 9.84
N VAL A 169 0.68 15.98 9.52
CA VAL A 169 -0.48 15.15 9.83
C VAL A 169 -0.21 14.41 11.13
N LYS A 170 -1.17 14.51 12.05
CA LYS A 170 -1.23 13.72 13.28
C LYS A 170 -2.20 12.57 13.07
N ASN A 171 -1.73 11.38 13.42
CA ASN A 171 -2.51 10.16 13.45
C ASN A 171 -2.71 9.75 14.90
N PRO A 172 -3.79 10.20 15.57
CA PRO A 172 -4.07 9.79 16.95
C PRO A 172 -4.67 8.39 17.05
N SER A 173 -4.86 7.68 15.94
CA SER A 173 -5.46 6.35 15.92
C SER A 173 -4.43 5.25 16.21
N PRO A 174 -4.88 4.06 16.64
CA PRO A 174 -4.01 2.92 16.86
C PRO A 174 -3.58 2.20 15.56
N TYR A 175 -3.88 2.75 14.38
CA TYR A 175 -3.64 2.13 13.07
C TYR A 175 -2.58 2.89 12.27
N TYR A 176 -1.92 2.22 11.32
CA TYR A 176 -1.04 2.89 10.36
C TYR A 176 -1.85 3.61 9.27
N LEU A 177 -1.61 4.91 9.10
CA LEU A 177 -2.25 5.73 8.07
C LEU A 177 -1.31 5.91 6.87
N THR A 178 -1.70 5.43 5.68
CA THR A 178 -0.93 5.68 4.44
C THR A 178 -1.65 6.71 3.58
N ILE A 179 -1.12 7.93 3.51
CA ILE A 179 -1.64 9.01 2.67
C ILE A 179 -0.93 8.94 1.33
N THR A 180 -1.70 8.86 0.24
CA THR A 180 -1.18 8.73 -1.12
C THR A 180 -1.33 10.02 -1.92
N LYS A 181 -2.30 10.87 -1.56
CA LYS A 181 -2.51 12.17 -2.19
C LYS A 181 -2.92 13.24 -1.20
N VAL A 182 -2.61 14.48 -1.56
CA VAL A 182 -3.06 15.68 -0.87
C VAL A 182 -3.67 16.61 -1.91
N ARG A 183 -4.79 17.23 -1.57
CA ARG A 183 -5.51 18.17 -2.42
C ARG A 183 -5.65 19.51 -1.72
N LYS A 184 -5.43 20.59 -2.46
CA LYS A 184 -5.88 21.93 -2.13
C LYS A 184 -7.23 22.14 -2.80
N ASN A 185 -8.30 22.22 -2.02
CA ASN A 185 -9.67 22.17 -2.54
C ASN A 185 -9.87 20.91 -3.41
N ASN A 186 -10.05 21.07 -4.73
CA ASN A 186 -10.25 19.95 -5.66
C ASN A 186 -9.01 19.65 -6.54
N THR A 187 -7.89 20.35 -6.31
CA THR A 187 -6.67 20.21 -7.10
C THR A 187 -5.64 19.41 -6.34
N GLU A 188 -5.19 18.31 -6.93
CA GLU A 188 -4.12 17.46 -6.40
C GLU A 188 -2.78 18.22 -6.38
N VAL A 189 -2.03 18.05 -5.29
CA VAL A 189 -0.68 18.59 -5.16
C VAL A 189 0.27 17.74 -5.99
N ASN A 190 0.78 18.31 -7.08
CA ASN A 190 1.72 17.63 -7.97
C ASN A 190 3.03 17.27 -7.25
N GLY A 191 3.48 16.03 -7.44
CA GLY A 191 4.74 15.55 -6.87
C GLY A 191 4.69 15.31 -5.35
N PHE A 192 3.50 15.15 -4.77
CA PHE A 192 3.36 14.64 -3.41
C PHE A 192 3.90 13.21 -3.32
N GLU A 193 4.73 12.94 -2.32
CA GLU A 193 5.25 11.61 -2.04
C GLU A 193 4.39 10.96 -0.95
N ALA A 194 3.96 9.72 -1.20
CA ALA A 194 3.12 9.00 -0.25
C ALA A 194 3.83 8.84 1.10
N VAL A 195 3.13 9.17 2.18
CA VAL A 195 3.66 9.09 3.54
C VAL A 195 2.84 8.09 4.35
N MET A 196 3.54 7.29 5.14
CA MET A 196 2.92 6.40 6.11
C MET A 196 3.22 6.91 7.52
N ILE A 197 2.18 7.12 8.30
CA ILE A 197 2.24 7.63 9.67
C ILE A 197 1.96 6.47 10.61
N GLU A 198 2.86 6.25 11.57
CA GLU A 198 2.70 5.24 12.61
C GLU A 198 1.51 5.53 13.55
N PRO A 199 0.99 4.50 14.25
CA PRO A 199 -0.01 4.69 15.29
C PRO A 199 0.42 5.72 16.34
N PHE A 200 -0.49 6.64 16.69
CA PHE A 200 -0.24 7.75 17.62
C PHE A 200 0.92 8.68 17.20
N GLY A 201 1.29 8.65 15.93
CA GLY A 201 2.43 9.36 15.36
C GLY A 201 2.06 10.66 14.65
N GLN A 202 3.10 11.34 14.16
CA GLN A 202 2.94 12.50 13.30
C GLN A 202 4.05 12.56 12.26
N ARG A 203 3.71 12.99 11.04
CA ARG A 203 4.69 13.19 9.97
C ARG A 203 4.39 14.46 9.17
N PRO A 204 5.43 15.14 8.64
CA PRO A 204 5.23 16.19 7.66
C PRO A 204 4.63 15.62 6.37
N LEU A 205 3.77 16.40 5.71
CA LEU A 205 3.29 16.11 4.35
C LEU A 205 4.36 16.36 3.27
N GLY A 206 5.57 16.74 3.66
CA GLY A 206 6.70 16.96 2.76
C GLY A 206 6.75 18.38 2.18
N SER A 207 7.90 18.71 1.58
CA SER A 207 8.23 20.07 1.13
C SER A 207 7.49 20.52 -0.13
N LYS A 208 6.91 19.58 -0.89
CA LYS A 208 6.10 19.88 -2.08
C LYS A 208 4.69 20.36 -1.73
N VAL A 209 4.26 20.13 -0.50
CA VAL A 209 2.98 20.62 0.00
C VAL A 209 3.12 22.08 0.44
N GLY A 210 2.67 22.98 -0.44
CA GLY A 210 2.52 24.39 -0.14
C GLY A 210 1.25 24.69 0.67
N ASP A 211 0.77 25.93 0.60
CA ASP A 211 -0.46 26.32 1.29
C ASP A 211 -1.68 25.51 0.81
N LEU A 212 -2.38 24.84 1.72
CA LEU A 212 -3.54 24.00 1.45
C LEU A 212 -4.90 24.73 1.49
N GLY A 213 -4.91 26.01 1.89
CA GLY A 213 -6.14 26.79 2.02
C GLY A 213 -7.05 26.31 3.15
N ALA A 214 -8.33 26.72 3.10
CA ALA A 214 -9.29 26.50 4.19
C ALA A 214 -9.90 25.09 4.22
N THR A 215 -9.93 24.40 3.07
CA THR A 215 -10.56 23.08 2.90
C THR A 215 -9.65 22.11 2.15
N PRO A 216 -8.58 21.61 2.78
CA PRO A 216 -7.77 20.55 2.20
C PRO A 216 -8.54 19.23 2.10
N ALA A 217 -8.05 18.31 1.28
CA ALA A 217 -8.41 16.91 1.36
C ALA A 217 -7.16 16.03 1.27
N ILE A 218 -7.24 14.82 1.82
CA ILE A 218 -6.24 13.78 1.63
C ILE A 218 -6.92 12.53 1.06
N GLU A 219 -6.20 11.76 0.26
CA GLU A 219 -6.60 10.40 -0.07
C GLU A 219 -5.68 9.43 0.67
N TYR A 220 -6.26 8.50 1.42
CA TYR A 220 -5.53 7.48 2.14
C TYR A 220 -5.91 6.08 1.65
N LEU A 221 -5.01 5.12 1.85
CA LEU A 221 -5.23 3.72 1.46
C LEU A 221 -5.89 2.94 2.60
N ASN A 222 -7.07 2.38 2.37
CA ASN A 222 -7.78 1.52 3.32
C ASN A 222 -7.24 0.07 3.32
N ASP A 223 -7.78 -0.78 4.21
CA ASP A 223 -7.34 -2.18 4.38
C ASP A 223 -7.48 -3.04 3.11
N PHE A 224 -8.40 -2.68 2.21
CA PHE A 224 -8.65 -3.39 0.95
C PHE A 224 -7.84 -2.85 -0.23
N GLY A 225 -6.97 -1.86 0.01
CA GLY A 225 -6.22 -1.20 -1.06
C GLY A 225 -7.04 -0.16 -1.84
N GLY A 226 -8.24 0.20 -1.38
CA GLY A 226 -9.04 1.28 -1.93
C GLY A 226 -8.56 2.64 -1.43
N LEU A 227 -8.66 3.66 -2.29
CA LEU A 227 -8.41 5.05 -1.91
C LEU A 227 -9.68 5.66 -1.33
N VAL A 228 -9.55 6.28 -0.16
CA VAL A 228 -10.64 6.97 0.52
C VAL A 228 -10.24 8.44 0.71
N GLU A 229 -11.10 9.33 0.24
CA GLU A 229 -10.91 10.77 0.41
C GLU A 229 -11.51 11.23 1.75
N VAL A 230 -10.71 12.01 2.49
CA VAL A 230 -11.14 12.71 3.70
C VAL A 230 -10.93 14.21 3.47
N THR A 231 -12.03 14.96 3.55
CA THR A 231 -12.00 16.43 3.46
C THR A 231 -11.81 17.04 4.85
N PHE A 232 -11.11 18.16 4.95
CA PHE A 232 -10.82 18.85 6.20
C PHE A 232 -11.40 20.26 6.19
N GLN A 233 -11.63 20.81 7.38
CA GLN A 233 -11.92 22.23 7.59
C GLN A 233 -10.85 22.84 8.49
N CYS A 234 -10.13 23.83 7.98
CA CYS A 234 -9.10 24.54 8.74
C CYS A 234 -9.67 25.73 9.52
N ARG A 235 -9.31 25.84 10.79
CA ARG A 235 -9.57 26.99 11.68
C ARG A 235 -8.23 27.43 12.27
N GLY A 236 -7.69 28.53 11.76
CA GLY A 236 -6.32 28.94 12.05
C GLY A 236 -5.33 27.90 11.52
N ASP A 237 -4.45 27.43 12.40
CA ASP A 237 -3.40 26.46 12.07
C ASP A 237 -3.83 24.99 12.22
N ILE A 238 -5.08 24.72 12.58
CA ILE A 238 -5.57 23.35 12.81
C ILE A 238 -6.67 23.02 11.80
N CYS A 239 -6.53 21.90 11.10
CA CYS A 239 -7.52 21.35 10.19
C CYS A 239 -8.03 20.01 10.71
N SER A 240 -9.34 19.93 10.94
CA SER A 240 -10.01 18.72 11.44
C SER A 240 -10.82 18.08 10.33
N ALA A 241 -10.93 16.75 10.35
CA ALA A 241 -11.72 16.00 9.38
C ALA A 241 -13.19 16.47 9.38
N ASN A 242 -13.68 16.83 8.20
CA ASN A 242 -15.07 17.20 7.95
C ASN A 242 -15.78 15.98 7.38
N ILE A 243 -16.19 15.07 8.26
CA ILE A 243 -16.99 13.92 7.85
C ILE A 243 -18.44 14.39 7.73
N LYS A 244 -18.86 14.70 6.51
CA LYS A 244 -20.29 14.67 6.21
C LYS A 244 -20.74 13.24 6.44
N ASP A 245 -21.66 13.02 7.38
CA ASP A 245 -22.27 11.71 7.58
C ASP A 245 -22.76 11.21 6.21
N LYS A 246 -22.04 10.26 5.62
CA LYS A 246 -22.53 9.51 4.47
C LYS A 246 -23.76 8.79 5.00
N LYS A 247 -24.94 9.35 4.69
CA LYS A 247 -26.22 8.73 5.03
C LYS A 247 -26.19 7.27 4.56
N ALA A 248 -26.61 6.40 5.48
CA ALA A 248 -26.81 4.97 5.33
C ALA A 248 -27.57 4.60 4.06
#